data_AF-A0ABD3MAJ8-F1
#
_entry.id   AF-A0ABD3MAJ8-F1
#
_cell.length_a   1.000
_cell.length_b   1.000
_cell.length_c   1.000
_cell.angle_alpha   90.00
_cell.angle_beta   90.00
_cell.angle_gamma   90.00
#
_symmetry.space_group_name_H-M   'P 1'
#
loop_
_entity.id
_entity.type
_entity.pdbx_description
1 polymer ?
#
loop_
_entity_poly.entity_id
_entity_poly.type
_entity_poly.pdbx_seq_one_letter_code
_entity_poly.pdbx_strand_id
1 'polypeptide(L)'
;MMSAHRVAVAAAACFALLLGFAFHTKLRGEILNNIQLPTSASSLVTAPVVVTGAITVDGSNDNDTPTLTDNDNYDDDDNKDAKSYYIFLQKFPLESSFRMIFHTEVIVCPRQTFASDIAFLNLLDGLVANILSPSRFDTVKAMTTTTAAAGNNFQDTDTTTKVPFISIEREYWSKQSEPGCVQLGYGGADCDNACCGSPHRRENTNYALNSQQAVIGNAMGEYKELYLYGMSGGGSGSDMPSTTANDGSGGNDGISGEDAYKAVCHGHMNAIEIGRGKFPICVSNWSGHDYNPLTNNCNTFTSTILKCVYGLSDAKPHLGVSDLRTVTCPTETNANGMDVEQCMIPVDGAGMEDASAGATLLALQ
;
A
#
# COMPACT_ATOMS: atom_id res chain seq x y z
N MET A 1 -30.48 35.46 28.39
CA MET A 1 -30.09 34.38 29.32
C MET A 1 -29.92 33.10 28.51
N MET A 2 -28.68 32.64 28.29
CA MET A 2 -28.44 31.34 27.66
C MET A 2 -28.88 30.23 28.62
N SER A 3 -29.67 29.28 28.13
CA SER A 3 -30.11 28.11 28.91
C SER A 3 -28.90 27.34 29.44
N ALA A 4 -28.94 26.96 30.73
CA ALA A 4 -27.90 26.18 31.40
C ALA A 4 -27.49 24.92 30.61
N HIS A 5 -28.41 24.39 29.78
CA HIS A 5 -28.14 23.25 28.92
C HIS A 5 -27.11 23.52 27.81
N ARG A 6 -27.06 24.76 27.27
CA ARG A 6 -26.08 25.13 26.24
C ARG A 6 -24.68 25.36 26.81
N VAL A 7 -24.60 25.81 28.06
CA VAL A 7 -23.33 25.99 28.79
C VAL A 7 -22.72 24.63 29.13
N ALA A 8 -23.54 23.65 29.55
CA ALA A 8 -23.07 22.30 29.84
C ALA A 8 -22.53 21.58 28.58
N VAL A 9 -23.21 21.73 27.43
CA VAL A 9 -22.75 21.12 26.16
C VAL A 9 -21.46 21.76 25.67
N ALA A 10 -21.33 23.10 25.76
CA ALA A 10 -20.11 23.80 25.39
C ALA A 10 -18.92 23.43 26.31
N ALA A 11 -19.15 23.29 27.62
CA ALA A 11 -18.13 22.89 28.57
C ALA A 11 -17.65 21.44 28.34
N ALA A 12 -18.57 20.51 28.04
CA ALA A 12 -18.22 19.12 27.72
C ALA A 12 -17.40 19.01 26.43
N ALA A 13 -17.75 19.77 25.39
CA ALA A 13 -16.98 19.83 24.14
C ALA A 13 -15.57 20.41 24.36
N CYS A 14 -15.44 21.44 25.19
CA CYS A 14 -14.14 22.02 25.53
C CYS A 14 -13.27 21.05 26.34
N PHE A 15 -13.86 20.27 27.26
CA PHE A 15 -13.12 19.28 28.05
C PHE A 15 -12.66 18.08 27.21
N ALA A 16 -13.47 17.65 26.23
CA ALA A 16 -13.06 16.61 25.28
C ALA A 16 -11.91 17.07 24.38
N LEU A 17 -11.92 18.32 23.92
CA LEU A 17 -10.82 18.92 23.16
C LEU A 17 -9.54 19.05 24.00
N LEU A 18 -9.65 19.51 25.25
CA LEU A 18 -8.49 19.67 26.14
C LEU A 18 -7.88 18.34 26.58
N LEU A 19 -8.70 17.31 26.80
CA LEU A 19 -8.19 15.96 27.02
C LEU A 19 -7.48 15.42 25.78
N GLY A 20 -8.01 15.69 24.57
CA GLY A 20 -7.34 15.36 23.30
C GLY A 20 -5.92 15.92 23.21
N PHE A 21 -5.67 17.15 23.68
CA PHE A 21 -4.34 17.75 23.72
C PHE A 21 -3.40 17.12 24.77
N ALA A 22 -3.91 16.64 25.91
CA ALA A 22 -3.09 15.94 26.90
C ALA A 22 -2.71 14.51 26.47
N PHE A 23 -3.51 13.86 25.62
CA PHE A 23 -3.21 12.53 25.06
C PHE A 23 -2.33 12.56 23.79
N HIS A 24 -2.09 13.75 23.22
CA HIS A 24 -1.28 13.88 21.99
C HIS A 24 0.15 13.37 22.13
N THR A 25 0.74 13.40 23.34
CA THR A 25 2.10 12.87 23.56
C THR A 25 2.16 11.35 23.58
N LYS A 26 1.04 10.65 23.81
CA LYS A 26 0.97 9.17 23.82
C LYS A 26 0.45 8.55 22.53
N LEU A 27 -0.18 9.34 21.65
CA LEU A 27 -0.66 8.85 20.35
C LEU A 27 0.43 8.78 19.27
N ARG A 28 1.60 9.37 19.52
CA ARG A 28 2.83 9.00 18.80
C ARG A 28 3.25 7.61 19.30
N GLY A 29 2.61 6.57 18.77
CA GLY A 29 3.07 5.20 18.99
C GLY A 29 4.53 5.13 18.54
N GLU A 30 5.43 4.67 19.41
CA GLU A 30 6.80 4.40 18.99
C GLU A 30 6.74 3.39 17.84
N ILE A 31 7.21 3.79 16.66
CA ILE A 31 7.57 2.82 15.62
C ILE A 31 8.68 1.96 16.22
N LEU A 32 8.57 0.65 16.08
CA LEU A 32 9.49 -0.34 16.61
C LEU A 32 10.94 -0.06 16.17
N ASN A 33 11.65 0.75 16.93
CA ASN A 33 13.08 0.98 16.81
C ASN A 33 13.89 0.19 17.86
N ASN A 34 13.21 -0.53 18.76
CA ASN A 34 13.83 -1.25 19.87
C ASN A 34 13.37 -2.73 19.96
N ILE A 35 13.63 -3.51 18.91
CA ILE A 35 13.81 -4.95 19.08
C ILE A 35 15.31 -5.19 19.28
N GLN A 36 15.75 -5.06 20.53
CA GLN A 36 17.00 -5.66 20.95
C GLN A 36 16.80 -7.17 20.84
N LEU A 37 17.49 -7.83 19.90
CA LEU A 37 17.49 -9.29 19.79
C LEU A 37 17.79 -9.87 21.18
N PRO A 38 16.99 -10.82 21.68
CA PRO A 38 17.36 -11.52 22.90
C PRO A 38 18.67 -12.26 22.64
N THR A 39 19.76 -11.77 23.23
CA THR A 39 20.97 -12.54 23.38
C THR A 39 20.62 -13.73 24.27
N SER A 40 20.45 -14.89 23.65
CA SER A 40 20.25 -16.17 24.31
C SER A 40 21.41 -16.46 25.25
N ALA A 41 21.23 -16.21 26.54
CA ALA A 41 22.10 -16.74 27.57
C ALA A 41 21.80 -18.23 27.72
N SER A 42 22.78 -19.04 27.34
CA SER A 42 22.84 -20.48 27.54
C SER A 42 22.59 -20.84 29.01
N SER A 43 21.62 -21.72 29.26
CA SER A 43 21.63 -22.57 30.45
C SER A 43 21.67 -24.03 30.01
N LEU A 44 22.81 -24.63 30.32
CA LEU A 44 23.22 -25.99 30.03
C LEU A 44 22.35 -26.96 30.85
N VAL A 45 21.64 -27.87 30.19
CA VAL A 45 21.24 -29.16 30.80
C VAL A 45 21.74 -30.28 29.91
N THR A 46 22.73 -30.98 30.45
CA THR A 46 23.50 -32.05 29.82
C THR A 46 22.71 -33.35 29.79
N ALA A 47 22.61 -33.99 28.62
CA ALA A 47 22.45 -35.44 28.50
C ALA A 47 23.23 -35.92 27.25
N PRO A 48 23.96 -37.04 27.32
CA PRO A 48 24.94 -37.41 26.31
C PRO A 48 24.28 -38.14 25.14
N VAL A 49 24.53 -37.66 23.92
CA VAL A 49 24.34 -38.43 22.69
C VAL A 49 25.72 -38.82 22.18
N VAL A 50 25.99 -40.12 22.19
CA VAL A 50 27.18 -40.74 21.63
C VAL A 50 27.03 -40.76 20.11
N VAL A 51 27.89 -40.03 19.40
CA VAL A 51 28.10 -40.21 17.96
C VAL A 51 29.60 -40.42 17.73
N THR A 52 29.95 -41.66 17.45
CA THR A 52 31.23 -42.07 16.88
C THR A 52 31.21 -41.80 15.38
N GLY A 53 32.05 -40.85 14.93
CA GLY A 53 32.36 -40.63 13.53
C GLY A 53 33.61 -39.77 13.42
N ALA A 54 34.69 -40.34 12.88
CA ALA A 54 35.98 -39.68 12.72
C ALA A 54 35.90 -38.53 11.73
N ILE A 55 36.43 -37.36 12.10
CA ILE A 55 36.65 -36.22 11.20
C ILE A 55 38.15 -35.98 11.14
N THR A 56 38.73 -36.21 9.96
CA THR A 56 40.05 -35.72 9.58
C THR A 56 39.94 -34.23 9.28
N VAL A 57 40.67 -33.42 10.05
CA VAL A 57 40.84 -31.99 9.82
C VAL A 57 42.06 -31.83 8.92
N ASP A 58 41.83 -31.39 7.68
CA ASP A 58 42.89 -30.86 6.81
C ASP A 58 42.80 -29.33 6.86
N GLY A 59 43.93 -28.68 7.11
CA GLY A 59 44.03 -27.25 7.32
C GLY A 59 44.43 -26.54 6.03
N SER A 60 43.56 -25.69 5.51
CA SER A 60 43.94 -24.63 4.55
C SER A 60 43.66 -23.27 5.18
N ASN A 61 44.71 -22.46 5.28
CA ASN A 61 44.67 -21.06 5.65
C ASN A 61 44.46 -20.25 4.37
N ASP A 62 43.25 -19.75 4.13
CA ASP A 62 43.00 -18.77 3.07
C ASP A 62 42.41 -17.49 3.68
N ASN A 63 43.26 -16.46 3.73
CA ASN A 63 42.88 -15.08 3.97
C ASN A 63 42.34 -14.52 2.65
N ASP A 64 41.04 -14.66 2.40
CA ASP A 64 40.36 -13.89 1.36
C ASP A 64 39.31 -12.95 1.96
N THR A 65 39.49 -11.68 1.63
CA THR A 65 38.59 -10.59 2.00
C THR A 65 37.38 -10.65 1.07
N PRO A 66 36.14 -10.80 1.57
CA PRO A 66 34.98 -10.93 0.71
C PRO A 66 34.68 -9.59 0.06
N THR A 67 34.96 -9.49 -1.24
CA THR A 67 34.41 -8.46 -2.11
C THR A 67 33.06 -8.97 -2.60
N LEU A 68 31.98 -8.36 -2.09
CA LEU A 68 30.63 -8.53 -2.61
C LEU A 68 30.58 -7.87 -4.00
N THR A 69 30.80 -8.65 -5.04
CA THR A 69 30.36 -8.29 -6.39
C THR A 69 29.01 -8.93 -6.61
N ASP A 70 27.95 -8.12 -6.49
CA ASP A 70 26.59 -8.44 -6.94
C ASP A 70 26.62 -8.72 -8.44
N ASN A 71 26.70 -10.02 -8.78
CA ASN A 71 26.50 -10.53 -10.13
C ASN A 71 25.19 -11.33 -10.13
N ASP A 72 24.08 -10.64 -9.85
CA ASP A 72 22.74 -11.17 -10.07
C ASP A 72 22.32 -10.89 -11.51
N ASN A 73 23.00 -11.55 -12.46
CA ASN A 73 22.51 -11.69 -13.83
C ASN A 73 21.66 -12.96 -13.91
N TYR A 74 20.53 -12.95 -13.20
CA TYR A 74 19.49 -13.97 -13.32
C TYR A 74 18.61 -13.58 -14.52
N ASP A 75 19.07 -13.96 -15.72
CA ASP A 75 18.27 -13.96 -16.95
C ASP A 75 17.13 -15.00 -16.80
N ASP A 76 16.03 -14.60 -16.15
CA ASP A 76 14.79 -15.36 -16.05
C ASP A 76 13.81 -14.88 -17.15
N ASP A 77 14.13 -15.21 -18.41
CA ASP A 77 13.56 -14.55 -19.58
C ASP A 77 12.34 -15.25 -20.21
N ASP A 78 11.76 -16.32 -19.64
CA ASP A 78 10.78 -17.13 -20.42
C ASP A 78 9.45 -17.46 -19.74
N ASN A 79 9.09 -16.85 -18.61
CA ASN A 79 7.70 -16.91 -18.14
C ASN A 79 7.20 -15.54 -17.64
N LYS A 80 7.00 -14.62 -18.58
CA LYS A 80 6.32 -13.33 -18.37
C LYS A 80 4.81 -13.52 -18.17
N ASP A 81 4.43 -14.43 -17.29
CA ASP A 81 3.08 -14.45 -16.74
C ASP A 81 2.89 -13.11 -16.03
N ALA A 82 1.93 -12.31 -16.53
CA ALA A 82 1.67 -10.98 -16.02
C ALA A 82 1.52 -11.03 -14.50
N LYS A 83 2.37 -10.29 -13.78
CA LYS A 83 2.38 -10.35 -12.32
C LYS A 83 1.10 -9.72 -11.80
N SER A 84 0.32 -10.47 -11.02
CA SER A 84 -0.90 -9.95 -10.39
C SER A 84 -0.77 -9.93 -8.87
N TYR A 85 -1.36 -8.91 -8.25
CA TYR A 85 -1.25 -8.65 -6.82
C TYR A 85 -2.61 -8.38 -6.21
N TYR A 86 -2.97 -9.08 -5.14
CA TYR A 86 -4.14 -8.75 -4.35
C TYR A 86 -3.84 -7.58 -3.40
N ILE A 87 -4.78 -6.65 -3.34
CA ILE A 87 -4.66 -5.44 -2.52
C ILE A 87 -5.65 -5.54 -1.36
N PHE A 88 -5.10 -5.58 -0.15
CA PHE A 88 -5.87 -5.64 1.09
C PHE A 88 -5.69 -4.37 1.91
N LEU A 89 -6.70 -4.04 2.72
CA LEU A 89 -6.58 -3.14 3.85
C LEU A 89 -6.68 -3.96 5.14
N GLN A 90 -5.75 -3.73 6.06
CA GLN A 90 -5.89 -4.20 7.44
C GLN A 90 -6.25 -3.05 8.37
N LYS A 91 -7.12 -3.33 9.33
CA LYS A 91 -7.62 -2.36 10.32
C LYS A 91 -7.37 -2.91 11.72
N PHE A 92 -6.81 -2.07 12.58
CA PHE A 92 -6.55 -2.39 13.98
C PHE A 92 -7.18 -1.35 14.88
N PRO A 93 -7.95 -1.73 15.92
CA PRO A 93 -8.27 -0.79 16.97
C PRO A 93 -6.99 -0.42 17.73
N LEU A 94 -6.89 0.83 18.18
CA LEU A 94 -5.80 1.29 19.02
C LEU A 94 -6.06 1.00 20.49
N GLU A 95 -5.00 0.68 21.23
CA GLU A 95 -5.06 0.63 22.68
C GLU A 95 -5.59 1.93 23.28
N SER A 96 -6.27 1.83 24.43
CA SER A 96 -6.82 2.98 25.16
C SER A 96 -7.85 3.84 24.40
N SER A 97 -8.35 3.38 23.24
CA SER A 97 -9.34 4.13 22.44
C SER A 97 -10.79 3.67 22.60
N PHE A 98 -11.06 2.72 23.50
CA PHE A 98 -12.33 1.97 23.55
C PHE A 98 -12.73 1.38 22.18
N ARG A 99 -11.76 1.09 21.31
CA ARG A 99 -11.96 0.65 19.92
C ARG A 99 -12.76 1.64 19.07
N MET A 100 -12.63 2.93 19.36
CA MET A 100 -13.21 4.02 18.56
C MET A 100 -12.20 4.66 17.62
N ILE A 101 -10.90 4.44 17.87
CA ILE A 101 -9.82 4.95 17.03
C ILE A 101 -9.09 3.77 16.39
N PHE A 102 -8.85 3.86 15.10
CA PHE A 102 -8.30 2.78 14.30
C PHE A 102 -7.05 3.21 13.55
N HIS A 103 -6.12 2.27 13.44
CA HIS A 103 -5.00 2.30 12.52
C HIS A 103 -5.33 1.46 11.29
N THR A 104 -4.93 1.94 10.12
CA THR A 104 -5.07 1.21 8.87
C THR A 104 -3.75 1.14 8.12
N GLU A 105 -3.60 0.06 7.35
CA GLU A 105 -2.42 -0.21 6.53
C GLU A 105 -2.86 -0.98 5.27
N VAL A 106 -2.07 -0.89 4.20
CA VAL A 106 -2.28 -1.64 2.97
C VAL A 106 -1.35 -2.85 2.94
N ILE A 107 -1.88 -4.03 2.60
CA ILE A 107 -1.08 -5.22 2.33
C ILE A 107 -1.21 -5.57 0.85
N VAL A 108 -0.08 -5.79 0.20
CA VAL A 108 0.01 -6.13 -1.22
C VAL A 108 0.63 -7.50 -1.34
N CYS A 109 -0.12 -8.48 -1.81
CA CYS A 109 0.36 -9.87 -1.92
C CYS A 109 0.41 -10.29 -3.38
N PRO A 110 1.55 -10.78 -3.89
CA PRO A 110 1.57 -11.51 -5.16
C PRO A 110 0.51 -12.61 -5.14
N ARG A 111 -0.23 -12.79 -6.23
CA ARG A 111 -1.24 -13.86 -6.34
C ARG A 111 -0.64 -15.24 -6.04
N GLN A 112 0.60 -15.46 -6.47
CA GLN A 112 1.35 -16.70 -6.25
C GLN A 112 1.60 -17.02 -4.77
N THR A 113 1.56 -16.03 -3.86
CA THR A 113 1.70 -16.24 -2.41
C THR A 113 0.60 -17.15 -1.84
N PHE A 114 -0.53 -17.29 -2.53
CA PHE A 114 -1.64 -18.15 -2.10
C PHE A 114 -1.76 -19.44 -2.93
N ALA A 115 -0.76 -19.77 -3.74
CA ALA A 115 -0.83 -20.94 -4.63
C ALA A 115 -0.92 -22.29 -3.88
N SER A 116 -0.43 -22.35 -2.64
CA SER A 116 -0.52 -23.55 -1.80
C SER A 116 -1.91 -23.74 -1.17
N ASP A 117 -2.72 -22.68 -1.05
CA ASP A 117 -4.10 -22.71 -0.57
C ASP A 117 -5.08 -22.36 -1.71
N ILE A 118 -5.32 -23.34 -2.58
CA ILE A 118 -6.20 -23.21 -3.75
C ILE A 118 -7.61 -22.74 -3.37
N ALA A 119 -8.11 -23.14 -2.20
CA ALA A 119 -9.45 -22.74 -1.76
C ALA A 119 -9.50 -21.23 -1.45
N PHE A 120 -8.49 -20.71 -0.75
CA PHE A 120 -8.37 -19.28 -0.49
C PHE A 120 -8.11 -18.48 -1.77
N LEU A 121 -7.25 -18.98 -2.65
CA LEU A 121 -6.98 -18.35 -3.95
C LEU A 121 -8.27 -18.22 -4.79
N ASN A 122 -9.05 -19.30 -4.91
CA ASN A 122 -10.33 -19.31 -5.63
C ASN A 122 -11.37 -18.36 -4.99
N LEU A 123 -11.37 -18.25 -3.66
CA LEU A 123 -12.20 -17.28 -2.96
C LEU A 123 -11.82 -15.85 -3.40
N LEU A 124 -10.54 -15.48 -3.35
CA LEU A 124 -10.08 -14.14 -3.72
C LEU A 124 -10.40 -13.82 -5.19
N ASP A 125 -10.10 -14.74 -6.12
CA ASP A 125 -10.42 -14.56 -7.55
C ASP A 125 -11.93 -14.38 -7.77
N GLY A 126 -12.76 -15.19 -7.10
CA GLY A 126 -14.21 -15.08 -7.17
C GLY A 126 -14.73 -13.73 -6.67
N LEU A 127 -14.15 -13.21 -5.58
CA LEU A 127 -14.50 -11.90 -5.02
C LEU A 127 -14.11 -10.74 -5.96
N VAL A 128 -12.90 -10.78 -6.52
CA VAL A 128 -12.41 -9.75 -7.46
C VAL A 128 -13.25 -9.74 -8.73
N ALA A 129 -13.51 -10.89 -9.35
CA ALA A 129 -14.25 -10.96 -10.61
C ALA A 129 -15.73 -10.55 -10.46
N ASN A 130 -16.39 -11.01 -9.38
CA ASN A 130 -17.85 -10.95 -9.31
C ASN A 130 -18.38 -9.84 -8.40
N ILE A 131 -17.63 -9.40 -7.40
CA ILE A 131 -18.18 -8.54 -6.33
C ILE A 131 -17.52 -7.16 -6.29
N LEU A 132 -16.21 -7.10 -6.47
CA LEU A 132 -15.48 -5.85 -6.29
C LEU A 132 -15.61 -4.92 -7.50
N SER A 133 -15.73 -3.63 -7.21
CA SER A 133 -15.64 -2.59 -8.24
C SER A 133 -14.26 -2.64 -8.88
N PRO A 134 -14.16 -2.57 -10.22
CA PRO A 134 -12.88 -2.56 -10.89
C PRO A 134 -12.08 -1.31 -10.48
N SER A 135 -10.76 -1.38 -10.65
CA SER A 135 -9.93 -0.19 -10.51
C SER A 135 -10.37 0.85 -11.56
N ARG A 136 -10.29 2.14 -11.22
CA ARG A 136 -10.52 3.19 -12.23
C ARG A 136 -9.51 3.12 -13.38
N PHE A 137 -8.36 2.47 -13.16
CA PHE A 137 -7.39 2.21 -14.21
C PHE A 137 -7.86 1.14 -15.21
N ASP A 138 -8.82 0.29 -14.83
CA ASP A 138 -9.43 -0.69 -15.74
C ASP A 138 -10.43 -0.03 -16.70
N THR A 139 -11.09 1.05 -16.27
CA THR A 139 -12.20 1.67 -17.01
C THR A 139 -11.74 2.49 -18.22
N VAL A 140 -10.54 3.09 -18.16
CA VAL A 140 -9.97 3.86 -19.28
C VAL A 140 -9.79 2.98 -20.53
N LYS A 141 -9.61 1.67 -20.32
CA LYS A 141 -9.41 0.69 -21.39
C LYS A 141 -10.69 0.38 -22.20
N ALA A 142 -11.87 0.54 -21.59
CA ALA A 142 -13.16 0.24 -22.22
C ALA A 142 -13.73 1.40 -23.05
N MET A 143 -13.28 2.64 -22.79
CA MET A 143 -13.81 3.83 -23.46
C MET A 143 -13.15 4.11 -24.83
N THR A 144 -11.96 3.53 -25.09
CA THR A 144 -11.22 3.71 -26.34
C THR A 144 -11.68 2.83 -27.50
N THR A 145 -12.52 1.81 -27.26
CA THR A 145 -12.97 0.86 -28.32
C THR A 145 -14.37 1.12 -28.87
N THR A 146 -15.07 2.17 -28.42
CA THR A 146 -16.45 2.48 -28.88
C THR A 146 -16.52 3.63 -29.90
N THR A 147 -15.61 3.62 -30.89
CA THR A 147 -15.86 4.31 -32.16
C THR A 147 -16.06 3.30 -33.28
N ALA A 148 -17.28 3.32 -33.85
CA ALA A 148 -17.70 2.70 -35.11
C ALA A 148 -18.11 1.21 -35.13
N ALA A 149 -19.26 0.88 -34.53
CA ALA A 149 -20.20 -0.08 -35.15
C ALA A 149 -21.62 0.16 -34.60
N ALA A 150 -22.45 0.83 -35.41
CA ALA A 150 -23.84 1.06 -35.10
C ALA A 150 -24.64 -0.25 -35.15
N GLY A 151 -25.36 -0.54 -34.07
CA GLY A 151 -26.49 -1.47 -34.07
C GLY A 151 -26.16 -2.86 -33.54
N ASN A 152 -26.27 -3.05 -32.23
CA ASN A 152 -26.84 -4.24 -31.61
C ASN A 152 -27.21 -3.92 -30.14
N ASN A 153 -28.48 -4.13 -29.79
CA ASN A 153 -29.01 -3.99 -28.43
C ASN A 153 -28.44 -5.09 -27.52
N PHE A 154 -27.21 -4.91 -27.03
CA PHE A 154 -26.70 -5.72 -25.93
C PHE A 154 -27.14 -5.07 -24.62
N GLN A 155 -28.22 -5.59 -24.05
CA GLN A 155 -28.72 -5.18 -22.74
C GLN A 155 -28.00 -6.04 -21.70
N ASP A 156 -26.94 -5.48 -21.12
CA ASP A 156 -26.22 -6.11 -20.01
C ASP A 156 -27.13 -6.10 -18.77
N THR A 157 -27.64 -7.28 -18.40
CA THR A 157 -28.59 -7.47 -17.29
C THR A 157 -27.91 -7.87 -15.98
N ASP A 158 -26.58 -7.80 -15.87
CA ASP A 158 -25.93 -8.06 -14.58
C ASP A 158 -26.06 -6.86 -13.64
N THR A 159 -27.18 -6.80 -12.93
CA THR A 159 -27.50 -5.77 -11.93
C THR A 159 -26.79 -5.99 -10.59
N THR A 160 -25.73 -6.81 -10.53
CA THR A 160 -24.99 -7.00 -9.29
C THR A 160 -24.23 -5.73 -8.95
N THR A 161 -24.73 -4.99 -7.95
CA THR A 161 -24.08 -3.79 -7.42
C THR A 161 -22.69 -4.14 -6.92
N LYS A 162 -21.67 -3.76 -7.69
CA LYS A 162 -20.27 -3.90 -7.27
C LYS A 162 -20.00 -3.04 -6.03
N VAL A 163 -19.18 -3.55 -5.13
CA VAL A 163 -18.82 -2.87 -3.87
C VAL A 163 -17.32 -2.50 -3.86
N PRO A 164 -16.93 -1.41 -3.17
CA PRO A 164 -15.55 -0.93 -3.18
C PRO A 164 -14.55 -1.84 -2.45
N PHE A 165 -15.03 -2.66 -1.51
CA PHE A 165 -14.23 -3.61 -0.76
C PHE A 165 -15.15 -4.67 -0.11
N ILE A 166 -14.57 -5.78 0.31
CA ILE A 166 -15.26 -6.83 1.07
C ILE A 166 -14.44 -7.30 2.26
N SER A 167 -15.08 -7.57 3.39
CA SER A 167 -14.40 -8.14 4.55
C SER A 167 -14.05 -9.61 4.29
N ILE A 168 -12.81 -10.00 4.63
CA ILE A 168 -12.37 -11.40 4.59
C ILE A 168 -12.48 -11.95 6.01
N GLU A 169 -13.26 -13.01 6.18
CA GLU A 169 -13.44 -13.61 7.50
C GLU A 169 -12.12 -14.17 8.03
N ARG A 170 -11.92 -14.04 9.36
CA ARG A 170 -10.69 -14.40 10.04
C ARG A 170 -10.25 -15.83 9.77
N GLU A 171 -11.19 -16.75 9.67
CA GLU A 171 -10.92 -18.17 9.44
C GLU A 171 -10.20 -18.48 8.12
N TYR A 172 -10.29 -17.59 7.13
CA TYR A 172 -9.60 -17.73 5.86
C TYR A 172 -8.18 -17.17 5.95
N TRP A 173 -8.05 -15.90 6.34
CA TRP A 173 -6.75 -15.23 6.33
C TRP A 173 -5.82 -15.66 7.47
N SER A 174 -6.34 -16.18 8.59
CA SER A 174 -5.49 -16.62 9.71
C SER A 174 -4.61 -17.83 9.39
N LYS A 175 -4.96 -18.58 8.34
CA LYS A 175 -4.22 -19.76 7.87
C LYS A 175 -3.05 -19.41 6.94
N GLN A 176 -3.00 -18.17 6.45
CA GLN A 176 -2.06 -17.72 5.43
C GLN A 176 -0.73 -17.27 6.07
N SER A 177 0.08 -18.25 6.48
CA SER A 177 1.38 -18.01 7.14
C SER A 177 2.54 -17.84 6.18
N GLU A 178 2.35 -18.10 4.88
CA GLU A 178 3.40 -17.93 3.90
C GLU A 178 3.76 -16.44 3.79
N PRO A 179 5.04 -16.09 4.00
CA PRO A 179 5.49 -14.73 3.82
C PRO A 179 5.67 -14.43 2.33
N GLY A 180 5.56 -13.15 1.96
CA GLY A 180 5.73 -12.70 0.58
C GLY A 180 4.86 -11.51 0.21
N CYS A 181 4.00 -11.06 1.13
CA CYS A 181 3.31 -9.79 0.98
C CYS A 181 4.20 -8.62 1.41
N VAL A 182 3.83 -7.43 0.95
CA VAL A 182 4.39 -6.16 1.40
C VAL A 182 3.36 -5.41 2.23
N GLN A 183 3.76 -4.99 3.43
CA GLN A 183 2.99 -4.15 4.34
C GLN A 183 3.37 -2.69 4.17
N LEU A 184 2.37 -1.85 3.92
CA LEU A 184 2.50 -0.41 3.76
C LEU A 184 1.66 0.29 4.84
N GLY A 185 2.31 0.74 5.90
CA GLY A 185 1.68 1.48 6.99
C GLY A 185 2.45 2.75 7.34
N TYR A 186 1.77 3.70 7.98
CA TYR A 186 2.37 4.99 8.35
C TYR A 186 2.09 5.32 9.82
N GLY A 187 3.16 5.54 10.58
CA GLY A 187 3.13 5.92 11.99
C GLY A 187 3.89 7.20 12.27
N GLY A 188 3.64 7.78 13.44
CA GLY A 188 4.47 8.89 13.94
C GLY A 188 5.85 8.39 14.34
N ALA A 189 6.90 9.09 13.93
CA ALA A 189 8.27 8.80 14.30
C ALA A 189 9.05 10.10 14.58
N ASP A 190 10.13 10.00 15.34
CA ASP A 190 11.02 11.13 15.64
C ASP A 190 12.04 11.30 14.52
N CYS A 191 11.59 11.80 13.37
CA CYS A 191 12.39 11.96 12.17
C CYS A 191 11.74 12.88 11.13
N ASP A 192 12.57 13.65 10.43
CA ASP A 192 12.16 14.61 9.39
C ASP A 192 12.38 14.10 7.96
N ASN A 193 13.13 13.00 7.80
CA ASN A 193 13.38 12.43 6.48
C ASN A 193 12.07 11.90 5.88
N ALA A 194 11.86 12.11 4.58
CA ALA A 194 10.67 11.58 3.92
C ALA A 194 10.60 10.04 4.10
N CYS A 195 9.40 9.55 4.38
CA CYS A 195 9.01 8.18 4.63
C CYS A 195 9.65 7.49 5.82
N CYS A 196 10.35 8.22 6.68
CA CYS A 196 10.83 7.62 7.92
C CYS A 196 9.70 7.19 8.86
N GLY A 197 8.47 7.72 8.70
CA GLY A 197 7.27 7.24 9.40
C GLY A 197 6.58 6.06 8.73
N SER A 198 7.01 5.66 7.53
CA SER A 198 6.47 4.51 6.78
C SER A 198 7.56 3.42 6.66
N PRO A 199 7.77 2.60 7.70
CA PRO A 199 8.84 1.62 7.68
C PRO A 199 8.62 0.60 6.57
N HIS A 200 9.72 0.29 5.88
CA HIS A 200 9.75 -0.65 4.77
C HIS A 200 10.96 -1.56 4.90
N ARG A 201 10.99 -2.28 6.03
CA ARG A 201 12.07 -3.19 6.39
C ARG A 201 11.73 -4.61 5.93
N ARG A 202 12.64 -5.55 6.18
CA ARG A 202 12.44 -6.97 5.84
C ARG A 202 11.15 -7.55 6.42
N GLU A 203 10.75 -7.12 7.62
CA GLU A 203 9.50 -7.54 8.26
C GLU A 203 8.27 -7.03 7.52
N ASN A 204 8.39 -5.89 6.81
CA ASN A 204 7.34 -5.30 6.01
C ASN A 204 7.34 -5.85 4.58
N THR A 205 8.50 -6.16 3.99
CA THR A 205 8.60 -6.66 2.60
C THR A 205 8.43 -8.18 2.47
N ASN A 206 8.47 -8.90 3.59
CA ASN A 206 8.24 -10.35 3.66
C ASN A 206 7.14 -10.66 4.69
N TYR A 207 6.05 -9.90 4.61
CA TYR A 207 4.93 -9.95 5.54
C TYR A 207 4.04 -11.17 5.23
N ALA A 208 3.65 -11.92 6.27
CA ALA A 208 2.66 -12.99 6.16
C ALA A 208 1.26 -12.41 6.40
N LEU A 209 0.27 -12.78 5.58
CA LEU A 209 -1.08 -12.20 5.66
C LEU A 209 -1.74 -12.44 7.04
N ASN A 210 -1.45 -13.58 7.68
CA ASN A 210 -1.93 -13.89 9.02
C ASN A 210 -1.23 -13.17 10.17
N SER A 211 -0.16 -12.41 9.89
CA SER A 211 0.54 -11.63 10.91
C SER A 211 -0.42 -10.65 11.59
N GLN A 212 -0.26 -10.51 12.91
CA GLN A 212 -1.02 -9.58 13.73
C GLN A 212 -0.22 -8.29 14.02
N GLN A 213 0.97 -8.17 13.44
CA GLN A 213 1.82 -7.00 13.63
C GLN A 213 1.34 -5.82 12.79
N ALA A 214 1.42 -4.64 13.38
CA ALA A 214 1.23 -3.36 12.71
C ALA A 214 2.55 -2.57 12.72
N VAL A 215 2.62 -1.52 11.91
CA VAL A 215 3.72 -0.55 11.86
C VAL A 215 3.88 0.20 13.19
N ILE A 216 2.80 0.37 13.93
CA ILE A 216 2.79 1.04 15.24
C ILE A 216 2.62 0.03 16.39
N GLY A 217 3.31 0.28 17.50
CA GLY A 217 3.31 -0.63 18.65
C GLY A 217 2.01 -0.70 19.46
N ASN A 218 1.13 0.30 19.36
CA ASN A 218 -0.13 0.39 20.12
C ASN A 218 -1.37 -0.10 19.35
N ALA A 219 -1.17 -0.76 18.21
CA ALA A 219 -2.26 -1.41 17.46
C ALA A 219 -2.58 -2.77 18.08
N MET A 220 -3.87 -3.04 18.30
CA MET A 220 -4.31 -4.28 18.93
C MET A 220 -4.45 -5.39 17.87
N GLY A 221 -3.33 -6.04 17.55
CA GLY A 221 -3.23 -7.09 16.53
C GLY A 221 -4.24 -8.23 16.64
N GLU A 222 -4.63 -8.59 17.86
CA GLU A 222 -5.61 -9.65 18.13
C GLU A 222 -7.03 -9.34 17.61
N TYR A 223 -7.33 -8.06 17.37
CA TYR A 223 -8.58 -7.56 16.76
C TYR A 223 -8.38 -7.08 15.32
N LYS A 224 -7.30 -7.51 14.65
CA LYS A 224 -7.09 -7.24 13.23
C LYS A 224 -8.32 -7.68 12.43
N GLU A 225 -8.78 -6.77 11.59
CA GLU A 225 -9.75 -7.03 10.53
C GLU A 225 -9.07 -6.88 9.16
N LEU A 226 -9.49 -7.67 8.18
CA LEU A 226 -8.92 -7.68 6.84
C LEU A 226 -10.02 -7.46 5.79
N TYR A 227 -9.70 -6.65 4.78
CA TYR A 227 -10.61 -6.29 3.70
C TYR A 227 -9.89 -6.39 2.36
N LEU A 228 -10.52 -7.00 1.36
CA LEU A 228 -10.02 -7.06 0.00
C LEU A 228 -10.61 -5.91 -0.82
N TYR A 229 -9.75 -5.14 -1.50
CA TYR A 229 -10.14 -3.98 -2.32
C TYR A 229 -10.11 -4.28 -3.81
N GLY A 230 -9.25 -5.21 -4.24
CA GLY A 230 -9.16 -5.58 -5.64
C GLY A 230 -7.85 -6.27 -5.95
N MET A 231 -7.49 -6.22 -7.23
CA MET A 231 -6.26 -6.77 -7.77
C MET A 231 -5.58 -5.72 -8.65
N SER A 232 -4.25 -5.70 -8.62
CA SER A 232 -3.43 -4.95 -9.57
C SER A 232 -2.81 -5.93 -10.56
N GLY A 233 -2.91 -5.63 -11.87
CA GLY A 233 -2.44 -6.52 -12.93
C GLY A 233 -3.34 -7.74 -13.17
N GLY A 234 -2.91 -8.65 -14.05
CA GLY A 234 -3.58 -9.93 -14.26
C GLY A 234 -4.85 -9.87 -15.11
N GLY A 235 -4.98 -8.86 -15.97
CA GLY A 235 -6.05 -8.82 -16.97
C GLY A 235 -5.98 -10.06 -17.88
N SER A 236 -6.87 -11.02 -17.64
CA SER A 236 -7.11 -12.18 -18.50
C SER A 236 -7.83 -11.73 -19.77
N GLY A 237 -7.16 -10.89 -20.55
CA GLY A 237 -7.62 -10.41 -21.85
C GLY A 237 -6.74 -10.99 -22.93
N SER A 238 -7.01 -12.22 -23.34
CA SER A 238 -6.40 -12.84 -24.53
C SER A 238 -6.73 -12.10 -25.84
N ASP A 239 -7.64 -11.11 -25.81
CA ASP A 239 -8.15 -10.40 -26.98
C ASP A 239 -7.84 -8.89 -26.98
N MET A 240 -6.67 -8.48 -26.49
CA MET A 240 -6.20 -7.09 -26.62
C MET A 240 -5.11 -6.98 -27.69
N PRO A 241 -5.37 -6.34 -28.85
CA PRO A 241 -4.33 -6.06 -29.82
C PRO A 241 -3.41 -4.99 -29.23
N SER A 242 -2.18 -5.40 -28.94
CA SER A 242 -1.05 -4.50 -28.68
C SER A 242 -0.85 -3.61 -29.90
N THR A 243 -1.39 -2.39 -29.83
CA THR A 243 -1.18 -1.35 -30.84
C THR A 243 -0.51 -0.16 -30.19
N THR A 244 0.74 -0.34 -29.74
CA THR A 244 1.82 0.62 -29.98
C THR A 244 3.16 -0.05 -29.67
N ALA A 245 4.05 0.06 -30.64
CA ALA A 245 5.31 -0.64 -30.73
C ALA A 245 6.42 -0.01 -29.86
N ASN A 246 7.33 -0.88 -29.41
CA ASN A 246 8.75 -0.59 -29.17
C ASN A 246 9.13 0.37 -28.03
N ASP A 247 8.58 0.19 -26.84
CA ASP A 247 9.42 0.15 -25.63
C ASP A 247 9.22 -1.23 -24.98
N GLY A 248 10.28 -1.86 -24.48
CA GLY A 248 10.25 -3.26 -24.04
C GLY A 248 9.48 -3.52 -22.74
N SER A 249 8.59 -2.63 -22.28
CA SER A 249 8.01 -2.67 -20.93
C SER A 249 6.47 -2.63 -20.87
N GLY A 250 5.78 -2.86 -21.99
CA GLY A 250 4.31 -2.79 -22.10
C GLY A 250 3.52 -3.99 -21.55
N GLY A 251 3.96 -4.61 -20.45
CA GLY A 251 3.25 -5.71 -19.79
C GLY A 251 2.03 -5.22 -19.01
N ASN A 252 0.96 -6.01 -18.96
CA ASN A 252 -0.17 -5.80 -18.02
C ASN A 252 0.24 -6.13 -16.57
N ASP A 253 1.47 -5.80 -16.19
CA ASP A 253 2.04 -6.11 -14.90
C ASP A 253 1.40 -5.22 -13.84
N GLY A 254 0.94 -5.84 -12.77
CA GLY A 254 0.42 -5.13 -11.62
C GLY A 254 1.51 -4.36 -10.90
N ILE A 255 1.11 -3.32 -10.17
CA ILE A 255 2.00 -2.55 -9.32
C ILE A 255 2.33 -3.43 -8.10
N SER A 256 3.61 -3.76 -7.93
CA SER A 256 4.05 -4.52 -6.78
C SER A 256 3.97 -3.67 -5.49
N GLY A 257 4.00 -4.31 -4.33
CA GLY A 257 4.01 -3.58 -3.06
C GLY A 257 5.27 -2.73 -2.87
N GLU A 258 6.41 -3.18 -3.42
CA GLU A 258 7.66 -2.42 -3.46
C GLU A 258 7.51 -1.16 -4.32
N ASP A 259 6.93 -1.30 -5.50
CA ASP A 259 6.71 -0.17 -6.42
C ASP A 259 5.66 0.81 -5.88
N ALA A 260 4.67 0.30 -5.14
CA ALA A 260 3.71 1.12 -4.43
C ALA A 260 4.33 1.90 -3.28
N TYR A 261 5.20 1.26 -2.47
CA TYR A 261 5.97 1.96 -1.44
C TYR A 261 6.80 3.07 -2.05
N LYS A 262 7.54 2.75 -3.11
CA LYS A 262 8.29 3.70 -3.93
C LYS A 262 7.40 4.86 -4.38
N ALA A 263 6.29 4.60 -5.07
CA ALA A 263 5.38 5.64 -5.56
C ALA A 263 4.94 6.64 -4.46
N VAL A 264 4.69 6.17 -3.23
CA VAL A 264 4.29 7.07 -2.13
C VAL A 264 5.45 7.72 -1.38
N CYS A 265 6.67 7.20 -1.51
CA CYS A 265 7.85 7.61 -0.75
C CYS A 265 8.94 8.31 -1.57
N HIS A 266 8.65 8.67 -2.82
CA HIS A 266 9.64 9.08 -3.81
C HIS A 266 10.11 10.53 -3.76
N GLY A 267 10.23 11.10 -2.56
CA GLY A 267 11.10 12.25 -2.31
C GLY A 267 12.59 11.90 -2.15
N HIS A 268 12.94 10.63 -1.86
CA HIS A 268 14.30 10.29 -1.40
C HIS A 268 15.05 9.16 -2.12
N MET A 269 14.43 8.37 -3.00
CA MET A 269 15.05 7.11 -3.50
C MET A 269 15.33 7.05 -5.00
N ASN A 270 15.17 8.15 -5.78
CA ASN A 270 15.49 8.22 -7.22
C ASN A 270 14.87 7.09 -8.11
N ALA A 271 13.92 6.28 -7.63
CA ALA A 271 13.66 4.97 -8.23
C ALA A 271 12.45 4.89 -9.17
N ILE A 272 11.79 5.99 -9.49
CA ILE A 272 10.79 6.05 -10.58
C ILE A 272 11.05 7.33 -11.36
N GLU A 273 12.12 7.32 -12.16
CA GLU A 273 12.06 7.88 -13.51
C GLU A 273 11.53 6.78 -14.44
N ILE A 274 10.34 6.22 -14.18
CA ILE A 274 9.65 5.48 -15.25
C ILE A 274 9.15 6.56 -16.21
N GLY A 275 10.03 7.12 -17.05
CA GLY A 275 9.80 7.97 -18.23
C GLY A 275 8.65 9.00 -18.30
N ARG A 276 7.95 9.35 -17.20
CA ARG A 276 6.52 9.76 -17.28
C ARG A 276 6.07 10.83 -16.27
N GLY A 277 6.99 11.66 -15.78
CA GLY A 277 6.64 12.86 -15.00
C GLY A 277 6.58 12.67 -13.48
N LYS A 278 6.55 13.81 -12.78
CA LYS A 278 6.65 13.91 -11.32
C LYS A 278 5.32 13.49 -10.68
N PHE A 279 5.36 12.60 -9.68
CA PHE A 279 4.17 12.30 -8.89
C PHE A 279 3.60 13.58 -8.23
N PRO A 280 2.27 13.67 -8.06
CA PRO A 280 1.60 14.87 -7.53
C PRO A 280 2.06 15.19 -6.11
N ILE A 281 2.05 16.47 -5.75
CA ILE A 281 2.39 16.95 -4.39
C ILE A 281 1.43 16.43 -3.30
N CYS A 282 0.32 15.77 -3.67
CA CYS A 282 -0.61 15.25 -2.68
C CYS A 282 -0.18 13.96 -1.98
N VAL A 283 0.89 13.32 -2.44
CA VAL A 283 1.62 12.34 -1.64
C VAL A 283 2.55 13.12 -0.73
N SER A 284 2.24 13.15 0.58
CA SER A 284 3.07 13.85 1.57
C SER A 284 4.45 13.20 1.63
N ASN A 285 5.43 13.88 2.22
CA ASN A 285 6.73 13.25 2.47
C ASN A 285 6.63 12.10 3.49
N TRP A 286 5.48 11.86 4.15
CA TRP A 286 5.28 10.81 5.16
C TRP A 286 6.44 10.72 6.18
N SER A 287 7.02 11.88 6.53
CA SER A 287 8.00 11.93 7.61
C SER A 287 7.30 11.61 8.92
N GLY A 288 8.05 11.17 9.92
CA GLY A 288 7.49 10.86 11.22
C GLY A 288 6.91 12.10 11.91
N HIS A 289 7.53 13.26 11.70
CA HIS A 289 7.08 14.53 12.24
C HIS A 289 5.87 15.14 11.54
N ASP A 290 5.62 14.78 10.28
CA ASP A 290 4.42 15.19 9.55
C ASP A 290 3.15 14.51 10.07
N TYR A 291 3.27 13.52 10.99
CA TYR A 291 2.11 12.80 11.50
C TYR A 291 1.19 13.72 12.29
N ASN A 292 -0.04 13.86 11.81
CA ASN A 292 -1.10 14.63 12.41
C ASN A 292 -2.39 13.81 12.42
N PRO A 293 -2.96 13.49 13.61
CA PRO A 293 -4.18 12.69 13.73
C PRO A 293 -5.39 13.18 12.93
N LEU A 294 -5.46 14.46 12.56
CA LEU A 294 -6.59 15.04 11.83
C LEU A 294 -6.35 15.21 10.33
N THR A 295 -5.09 15.27 9.88
CA THR A 295 -4.78 15.62 8.48
C THR A 295 -3.89 14.62 7.78
N ASN A 296 -2.73 14.29 8.34
CA ASN A 296 -1.74 13.43 7.72
C ASN A 296 -1.44 12.27 8.68
N ASN A 297 -2.21 11.19 8.58
CA ASN A 297 -2.15 10.05 9.48
C ASN A 297 -2.16 8.74 8.68
N CYS A 298 -2.18 7.62 9.40
CA CYS A 298 -2.27 6.28 8.82
C CYS A 298 -3.46 6.10 7.86
N ASN A 299 -4.63 6.65 8.19
CA ASN A 299 -5.84 6.49 7.38
C ASN A 299 -5.76 7.30 6.07
N THR A 300 -5.15 8.48 6.09
CA THR A 300 -4.87 9.24 4.86
C THR A 300 -3.77 8.59 4.03
N PHE A 301 -2.76 7.98 4.67
CA PHE A 301 -1.74 7.18 3.97
C PHE A 301 -2.35 6.00 3.22
N THR A 302 -3.15 5.18 3.90
CA THR A 302 -3.86 4.06 3.31
C THR A 302 -4.76 4.49 2.16
N SER A 303 -5.54 5.56 2.35
CA SER A 303 -6.37 6.12 1.30
C SER A 303 -5.55 6.58 0.09
N THR A 304 -4.34 7.11 0.32
CA THR A 304 -3.46 7.61 -0.73
C THR A 304 -2.94 6.44 -1.56
N ILE A 305 -2.51 5.36 -0.93
CA ILE A 305 -2.07 4.15 -1.63
C ILE A 305 -3.23 3.56 -2.44
N LEU A 306 -4.38 3.31 -1.80
CA LEU A 306 -5.53 2.69 -2.47
C LEU A 306 -6.01 3.52 -3.66
N LYS A 307 -6.22 4.82 -3.44
CA LYS A 307 -6.72 5.71 -4.49
C LYS A 307 -5.63 5.99 -5.51
N CYS A 308 -4.51 6.56 -5.11
CA CYS A 308 -3.56 7.17 -6.03
C CYS A 308 -2.63 6.16 -6.69
N VAL A 309 -2.22 5.12 -5.97
CA VAL A 309 -1.34 4.09 -6.54
C VAL A 309 -2.15 3.03 -7.27
N TYR A 310 -3.20 2.49 -6.66
CA TYR A 310 -3.92 1.35 -7.21
C TYR A 310 -5.19 1.68 -7.99
N GLY A 311 -5.68 2.92 -7.92
CA GLY A 311 -6.90 3.31 -8.61
C GLY A 311 -8.17 2.77 -7.96
N LEU A 312 -8.07 2.27 -6.73
CA LEU A 312 -9.15 1.66 -5.96
C LEU A 312 -9.89 2.73 -5.14
N SER A 313 -10.93 2.31 -4.42
CA SER A 313 -11.69 3.18 -3.52
C SER A 313 -10.84 3.66 -2.34
N ASP A 314 -10.99 4.93 -1.95
CA ASP A 314 -10.44 5.49 -0.70
C ASP A 314 -11.39 5.31 0.50
N ALA A 315 -12.58 4.76 0.29
CA ALA A 315 -13.53 4.46 1.34
C ALA A 315 -12.94 3.43 2.31
N LYS A 316 -13.03 3.65 3.62
CA LYS A 316 -12.48 2.74 4.64
C LYS A 316 -13.60 2.20 5.55
N PRO A 317 -13.59 0.90 5.88
CA PRO A 317 -14.70 0.26 6.59
C PRO A 317 -14.74 0.64 8.07
N HIS A 318 -15.84 1.30 8.47
CA HIS A 318 -16.25 1.46 9.86
C HIS A 318 -15.21 2.15 10.75
N LEU A 319 -14.49 3.14 10.21
CA LEU A 319 -13.51 3.92 10.97
C LEU A 319 -14.15 4.95 11.93
N GLY A 320 -15.44 5.23 11.75
CA GLY A 320 -16.18 6.20 12.56
C GLY A 320 -15.51 7.57 12.54
N VAL A 321 -15.17 8.09 13.72
CA VAL A 321 -14.49 9.38 13.87
C VAL A 321 -13.02 9.37 13.43
N SER A 322 -12.48 8.24 13.00
CA SER A 322 -11.09 8.15 12.51
C SER A 322 -10.95 8.47 11.02
N ASP A 323 -12.06 8.61 10.30
CA ASP A 323 -12.10 8.90 8.85
C ASP A 323 -12.53 10.35 8.57
N LEU A 324 -11.90 11.30 9.26
CA LEU A 324 -12.28 12.72 9.15
C LEU A 324 -11.82 13.38 7.86
N ARG A 325 -10.92 12.74 7.10
CA ARG A 325 -10.35 13.31 5.89
C ARG A 325 -10.06 12.23 4.86
N THR A 326 -10.69 12.36 3.70
CA THR A 326 -10.29 11.66 2.48
C THR A 326 -9.07 12.34 1.88
N VAL A 327 -8.34 11.61 1.03
CA VAL A 327 -7.17 12.16 0.33
C VAL A 327 -7.64 13.22 -0.64
N THR A 328 -7.11 14.43 -0.47
CA THR A 328 -7.35 15.55 -1.40
C THR A 328 -6.09 15.79 -2.17
N CYS A 329 -6.19 15.69 -3.49
CA CYS A 329 -5.10 16.00 -4.40
C CYS A 329 -5.39 17.26 -5.17
N PRO A 330 -4.36 18.03 -5.57
CA PRO A 330 -4.57 19.09 -6.54
C PRO A 330 -5.25 18.50 -7.77
N THR A 331 -6.16 19.26 -8.35
CA THR A 331 -6.81 18.91 -9.60
C THR A 331 -6.09 19.60 -10.75
N GLU A 332 -5.92 18.90 -11.86
CA GLU A 332 -5.51 19.47 -13.15
C GLU A 332 -6.65 19.37 -14.13
N THR A 333 -6.88 20.43 -14.90
CA THR A 333 -7.82 20.37 -16.02
C THR A 333 -7.15 19.68 -17.19
N ASN A 334 -7.65 18.51 -17.61
CA ASN A 334 -7.11 17.79 -18.76
C ASN A 334 -7.44 18.49 -20.08
N ALA A 335 -6.89 17.98 -21.20
CA ALA A 335 -7.11 18.53 -22.55
C ALA A 335 -8.60 18.64 -22.97
N ASN A 336 -9.49 17.89 -22.32
CA ASN A 336 -10.93 17.91 -22.56
C ASN A 336 -11.68 18.91 -21.67
N GLY A 337 -10.97 19.73 -20.88
CA GLY A 337 -11.58 20.69 -19.96
C GLY A 337 -12.16 20.05 -18.70
N MET A 338 -11.82 18.79 -18.38
CA MET A 338 -12.29 18.12 -17.18
C MET A 338 -11.23 18.17 -16.09
N ASP A 339 -11.63 18.61 -14.90
CA ASP A 339 -10.77 18.55 -13.71
C ASP A 339 -10.57 17.09 -13.29
N VAL A 340 -9.33 16.64 -13.35
CA VAL A 340 -8.88 15.33 -12.88
C VAL A 340 -8.00 15.52 -11.66
N GLU A 341 -8.22 14.75 -10.61
CA GLU A 341 -7.28 14.75 -9.48
C GLU A 341 -5.92 14.27 -9.99
N GLN A 342 -4.86 15.00 -9.66
CA GLN A 342 -3.49 14.69 -10.09
C GLN A 342 -3.04 13.29 -9.64
N CYS A 343 -3.73 12.63 -8.71
CA CYS A 343 -3.52 11.22 -8.36
C CYS A 343 -3.69 10.20 -9.49
N MET A 344 -3.86 10.66 -10.73
CA MET A 344 -3.69 9.83 -11.90
C MET A 344 -2.19 9.59 -12.14
N ILE A 345 -1.78 8.32 -12.10
CA ILE A 345 -0.53 7.91 -12.75
C ILE A 345 -0.71 8.25 -14.23
N PRO A 346 0.18 9.06 -14.83
CA PRO A 346 0.07 9.39 -16.25
C PRO A 346 0.01 8.11 -17.07
N VAL A 347 -1.05 7.95 -17.86
CA VAL A 347 -1.16 6.87 -18.84
C VAL A 347 -0.20 7.18 -19.97
N ASP A 348 0.58 6.18 -20.37
CA ASP A 348 1.55 6.30 -21.45
C ASP A 348 0.84 6.81 -22.71
N GLY A 349 1.33 7.93 -23.24
CA GLY A 349 0.79 8.51 -24.48
C GLY A 349 -0.31 9.55 -24.29
N ALA A 350 -0.75 9.87 -23.08
CA ALA A 350 -1.42 11.15 -22.82
C ALA A 350 -0.36 12.25 -22.86
N GLY A 351 -0.07 12.78 -24.06
CA GLY A 351 0.91 13.84 -24.27
C GLY A 351 0.65 15.05 -23.38
N MET A 352 1.31 15.09 -22.23
CA MET A 352 1.75 16.35 -21.64
C MET A 352 2.86 16.86 -22.55
N GLU A 353 2.48 17.62 -23.59
CA GLU A 353 3.45 18.48 -24.25
C GLU A 353 4.06 19.38 -23.18
N ASP A 354 5.39 19.35 -23.08
CA ASP A 354 6.18 20.19 -22.19
C ASP A 354 5.72 21.65 -22.31
N ALA A 355 4.99 22.14 -21.31
CA ALA A 355 4.71 23.56 -21.13
C ALA A 355 5.98 24.32 -20.65
N SER A 356 7.15 24.03 -21.21
CA SER A 356 8.43 24.67 -20.87
C SER A 356 8.90 25.71 -21.90
N ALA A 357 8.19 25.91 -23.01
CA ALA A 357 8.53 26.95 -23.98
C ALA A 357 7.69 28.23 -23.76
N GLY A 358 8.00 29.01 -22.72
CA GLY A 358 7.25 30.25 -22.48
C GLY A 358 7.77 31.23 -21.42
N ALA A 359 9.01 31.10 -20.94
CA ALA A 359 9.64 32.15 -20.14
C ALA A 359 10.78 32.79 -20.94
N THR A 360 10.42 33.64 -21.91
CA THR A 360 11.37 34.54 -22.54
C THR A 360 11.83 35.56 -21.50
N LEU A 361 13.05 35.35 -21.04
CA LEU A 361 13.87 36.26 -20.25
C LEU A 361 14.03 37.59 -21.03
N LEU A 362 13.26 38.62 -20.70
CA LEU A 362 13.56 40.00 -21.11
C LEU A 362 14.55 40.59 -20.09
N ALA A 363 15.83 40.55 -20.45
CA ALA A 363 16.86 41.35 -19.82
C ALA A 363 17.64 42.12 -20.90
N LEU A 364 17.73 43.43 -20.68
CA LEU A 364 18.66 44.41 -21.26
C LEU A 364 18.42 44.90 -22.70
N GLN A 365 17.77 46.07 -22.81
CA GLN A 365 18.41 47.33 -23.25
C GLN A 365 17.81 48.52 -22.53
#